data_AF-A0A2N1KN19-F1
#
_entry.id   AF-A0A2N1KN19-F1
#
_cell.length_a   1.000
_cell.length_b   1.000
_cell.length_c   1.000
_cell.angle_alpha   90.00
_cell.angle_beta   90.00
_cell.angle_gamma   90.00
#
_symmetry.space_group_name_H-M   'P 1'
#
loop_
_entity.id
_entity.type
_entity.pdbx_description
1 polymer ?
#
loop_
_entity_poly.entity_id
_entity_poly.type
_entity_poly.pdbx_seq_one_letter_code
_entity_poly.pdbx_strand_id
1 'polypeptide(L)'
;MRAILIVWTIVGVFPQVFGQSPQFVSQNHSLARNNSSTTTSAAAKDSDLATLHCIPLWGEKSKSVQQKKEDAAFLKACDQNFETRSEASRFFAERGWEYISEGELDTACYRFNLAHLLDEKNSDAYWGLGVVCHQKGDGSQAIRMLSKGVLYDSSNSILLDDLATLYIGQFQQTKNSEDLNQAFTLLNRSATIDTTNGTTFMKLALAEYLRNDFDKSWEYLHKCRQIDVQVLDFNFIEQLASQKADPHGVFNKGKE
;
A
#
# COMPACT_ATOMS: atom_id res chain seq x y z
N MET A 1 4.21 -16.30 9.79
CA MET A 1 3.93 -14.91 9.38
C MET A 1 5.19 -14.09 9.59
N ARG A 2 5.87 -13.70 8.52
CA ARG A 2 6.85 -12.62 8.60
C ARG A 2 6.07 -11.34 8.28
N ALA A 3 5.86 -10.50 9.28
CA ALA A 3 5.31 -9.17 9.07
C ALA A 3 6.37 -8.36 8.31
N ILE A 4 6.20 -8.20 7.00
CA ILE A 4 6.96 -7.22 6.24
C ILE A 4 6.37 -5.87 6.66
N LEU A 5 7.06 -5.17 7.56
CA LEU A 5 6.70 -3.81 7.96
C LEU A 5 6.93 -2.91 6.75
N ILE A 6 5.88 -2.68 5.97
CA ILE A 6 5.89 -1.63 4.95
C ILE A 6 5.69 -0.33 5.73
N VAL A 7 6.76 0.42 5.90
CA VAL A 7 6.70 1.73 6.54
C VAL A 7 6.06 2.70 5.54
N TRP A 8 4.75 2.88 5.68
CA TRP A 8 4.02 3.93 4.99
C TRP A 8 4.43 5.28 5.59
N THR A 9 5.38 5.97 4.97
CA THR A 9 5.65 7.36 5.34
C THR A 9 4.45 8.20 4.93
N ILE A 10 3.60 8.55 5.90
CA ILE A 10 2.62 9.61 5.72
C ILE A 10 3.43 10.88 5.49
N VAL A 11 3.38 11.42 4.27
CA VAL A 11 3.95 12.73 3.97
C VAL A 11 3.25 13.71 4.91
N GLY A 12 3.99 14.26 5.86
CA GLY A 12 3.48 15.21 6.84
C GLY A 12 2.72 16.35 6.16
N VAL A 13 1.77 16.94 6.89
CA VAL A 13 0.98 18.10 6.45
C VAL A 13 1.92 19.31 6.29
N PHE A 14 2.65 19.38 5.20
CA PHE A 14 3.49 20.53 4.86
C PHE A 14 2.82 21.37 3.77
N PRO A 15 2.78 22.71 3.92
CA PRO A 15 2.64 23.58 2.78
C PRO A 15 3.89 23.40 1.91
N GLN A 16 3.69 23.12 0.61
CA GLN A 16 4.75 23.04 -0.39
C GLN A 16 5.60 24.33 -0.37
N VAL A 17 6.83 24.24 0.13
CA VAL A 17 7.88 25.23 -0.11
C VAL A 17 8.82 24.64 -1.16
N PHE A 18 8.77 25.19 -2.36
CA PHE A 18 9.69 24.89 -3.46
C PHE A 18 11.15 25.02 -3.00
N GLY A 19 11.99 24.00 -3.24
CA GLY A 19 13.42 24.13 -2.99
C GLY A 19 14.21 22.83 -3.08
N GLN A 20 14.59 22.46 -4.30
CA GLN A 20 15.69 21.56 -4.69
C GLN A 20 15.56 20.05 -4.40
N SER A 21 15.33 19.30 -5.47
CA SER A 21 15.49 17.85 -5.56
C SER A 21 16.98 17.48 -5.47
N PRO A 22 17.39 16.48 -4.67
CA PRO A 22 18.72 15.90 -4.81
C PRO A 22 18.81 15.13 -6.13
N GLN A 23 19.76 15.56 -6.97
CA GLN A 23 20.15 14.84 -8.18
C GLN A 23 20.85 13.54 -7.82
N PHE A 24 20.38 12.41 -8.36
CA PHE A 24 21.20 11.22 -8.47
C PHE A 24 21.59 11.00 -9.93
N VAL A 25 22.90 11.06 -10.16
CA VAL A 25 23.60 10.79 -11.40
C VAL A 25 23.43 9.31 -11.74
N SER A 26 22.77 9.00 -12.85
CA SER A 26 22.89 7.70 -13.50
C SER A 26 23.45 7.92 -14.89
N GLN A 27 24.61 7.31 -15.16
CA GLN A 27 25.32 7.41 -16.43
C GLN A 27 24.49 6.74 -17.53
N ASN A 28 24.05 7.53 -18.51
CA ASN A 28 23.50 7.03 -19.76
C ASN A 28 24.60 6.34 -20.58
N HIS A 29 24.55 5.03 -20.69
CA HIS A 29 25.10 4.36 -21.87
C HIS A 29 24.03 4.36 -22.97
N SER A 30 24.20 5.28 -23.92
CA SER A 30 23.42 5.33 -25.15
C SER A 30 23.79 4.15 -26.06
N LEU A 31 22.84 3.27 -26.33
CA LEU A 31 22.90 2.39 -27.51
C LEU A 31 22.06 3.04 -28.61
N ALA A 32 22.77 3.66 -29.55
CA ALA A 32 22.20 4.10 -30.82
C ALA A 32 21.59 2.90 -31.56
N ARG A 33 20.33 3.00 -31.99
CA ARG A 33 19.78 2.13 -33.04
C ARG A 33 19.29 2.97 -34.20
N ASN A 34 20.03 2.86 -35.29
CA ASN A 34 19.65 3.33 -36.62
C ASN A 34 18.34 2.66 -37.06
N ASN A 35 17.48 3.45 -37.67
CA ASN A 35 16.30 3.00 -38.39
C ASN A 35 16.69 2.20 -39.64
N SER A 36 16.23 0.96 -39.73
CA SER A 36 15.84 0.37 -41.00
C SER A 36 14.55 -0.42 -40.84
N SER A 37 13.65 -0.18 -41.79
CA SER A 37 12.25 -0.59 -41.88
C SER A 37 11.99 -2.09 -41.79
N THR A 38 10.74 -2.41 -41.44
CA THR A 38 10.02 -3.71 -41.47
C THR A 38 10.16 -4.66 -40.29
N THR A 39 9.50 -4.35 -39.16
CA THR A 39 8.82 -5.32 -38.26
C THR A 39 8.01 -4.57 -37.17
N THR A 40 6.79 -4.13 -37.48
CA THR A 40 5.98 -3.29 -36.54
C THR A 40 4.79 -3.99 -35.88
N SER A 41 4.61 -5.31 -36.07
CA SER A 41 3.43 -6.05 -35.56
C SER A 41 3.73 -6.90 -34.32
N ALA A 42 4.89 -7.55 -34.25
CA ALA A 42 5.27 -8.39 -33.10
C ALA A 42 5.77 -7.55 -31.91
N ALA A 43 6.67 -6.59 -32.16
CA ALA A 43 7.23 -5.74 -31.11
C ALA A 43 6.19 -4.85 -30.40
N ALA A 44 5.16 -4.39 -31.12
CA ALA A 44 4.05 -3.63 -30.53
C ALA A 44 3.11 -4.52 -29.68
N LYS A 45 2.89 -5.77 -30.11
CA LYS A 45 2.11 -6.75 -29.33
C LYS A 45 2.82 -7.17 -28.05
N ASP A 46 4.14 -7.34 -28.09
CA ASP A 46 4.95 -7.69 -26.93
C ASP A 46 5.02 -6.53 -25.92
N SER A 47 5.11 -5.28 -26.39
CA SER A 47 5.05 -4.10 -25.51
C SER A 47 3.69 -3.92 -24.84
N ASP A 48 2.60 -4.24 -25.54
CA ASP A 48 1.24 -4.15 -24.98
C ASP A 48 0.99 -5.21 -23.90
N LEU A 49 1.53 -6.42 -24.07
CA LEU A 49 1.40 -7.50 -23.08
C LEU A 49 2.27 -7.25 -21.84
N ALA A 50 3.51 -6.78 -22.03
CA ALA A 50 4.40 -6.39 -20.94
C ALA A 50 3.80 -5.24 -20.12
N THR A 51 3.18 -4.26 -20.80
CA THR A 51 2.48 -3.16 -20.12
C THR A 51 1.28 -3.69 -19.33
N LEU A 52 0.56 -4.70 -19.82
CA LEU A 52 -0.62 -5.27 -19.15
C LEU A 52 -0.28 -6.04 -17.87
N HIS A 53 0.84 -6.76 -17.85
CA HIS A 53 1.30 -7.52 -16.69
C HIS A 53 1.62 -6.64 -15.49
N CYS A 54 2.01 -5.38 -15.75
CA CYS A 54 2.36 -4.39 -14.74
C CYS A 54 1.16 -3.59 -14.21
N ILE A 55 -0.06 -3.88 -14.70
CA ILE A 55 -1.31 -3.23 -14.28
C ILE A 55 -2.12 -4.19 -13.41
N PRO A 56 -2.69 -3.72 -12.27
CA PRO A 56 -3.55 -4.54 -11.44
C PRO A 56 -4.68 -5.21 -12.23
N LEU A 57 -4.87 -6.51 -11.97
CA LEU A 57 -5.87 -7.38 -12.57
C LEU A 57 -5.84 -7.36 -14.11
N TRP A 58 -4.64 -7.17 -14.70
CA TRP A 58 -4.46 -7.00 -16.14
C TRP A 58 -5.34 -5.89 -16.73
N GLY A 59 -5.58 -4.83 -15.96
CA GLY A 59 -6.45 -3.72 -16.34
C GLY A 59 -7.91 -4.11 -16.58
N GLU A 60 -8.33 -5.29 -16.11
CA GLU A 60 -9.70 -5.81 -16.23
C GLU A 60 -10.20 -5.86 -17.69
N LYS A 61 -9.27 -5.95 -18.65
CA LYS A 61 -9.59 -6.00 -20.07
C LYS A 61 -10.03 -7.39 -20.50
N SER A 62 -10.92 -7.46 -21.48
CA SER A 62 -11.31 -8.71 -22.12
C SER A 62 -10.09 -9.44 -22.69
N LYS A 63 -9.86 -10.66 -22.21
CA LYS A 63 -8.75 -11.50 -22.66
C LYS A 63 -8.99 -12.04 -24.08
N SER A 64 -7.96 -11.98 -24.91
CA SER A 64 -7.92 -12.63 -26.22
C SER A 64 -7.94 -14.17 -26.11
N VAL A 65 -8.21 -14.86 -27.22
CA VAL A 65 -8.15 -16.35 -27.28
C VAL A 65 -6.78 -16.87 -26.86
N GLN A 66 -5.72 -16.17 -27.27
CA GLN A 66 -4.36 -16.56 -26.94
C GLN A 66 -4.06 -16.39 -25.44
N GLN A 67 -4.44 -15.27 -24.83
CA GLN A 67 -4.28 -15.05 -23.38
C GLN A 67 -5.06 -16.08 -22.55
N LYS A 68 -6.28 -16.44 -22.96
CA LYS A 68 -7.05 -17.50 -22.29
C LYS A 68 -6.36 -18.86 -22.38
N LYS A 69 -5.69 -19.15 -23.50
CA LYS A 69 -4.91 -20.38 -23.68
C LYS A 69 -3.67 -20.39 -22.77
N GLU A 70 -3.00 -19.25 -22.62
CA GLU A 70 -1.86 -19.07 -21.72
C GLU A 70 -2.26 -19.22 -20.25
N ASP A 71 -3.36 -18.57 -19.83
CA ASP A 71 -3.93 -18.76 -18.49
C ASP A 71 -4.22 -20.24 -18.22
N ALA A 72 -4.87 -20.93 -19.16
CA ALA A 72 -5.21 -22.35 -19.01
C ALA A 72 -3.95 -23.24 -18.89
N ALA A 73 -2.90 -22.93 -19.66
CA ALA A 73 -1.62 -23.63 -19.56
C ALA A 73 -0.94 -23.38 -18.22
N PHE A 74 -0.93 -22.13 -17.75
CA PHE A 74 -0.40 -21.75 -16.44
C PHE A 74 -1.14 -22.44 -15.28
N LEU A 75 -2.47 -22.41 -15.30
CA LEU A 75 -3.32 -23.07 -14.31
C LEU A 75 -3.05 -24.58 -14.27
N LYS A 76 -2.97 -25.22 -15.44
CA LYS A 76 -2.63 -26.65 -15.54
C LYS A 76 -1.24 -26.95 -14.98
N ALA A 77 -0.26 -26.08 -15.21
CA ALA A 77 1.05 -26.25 -14.62
C ALA A 77 1.01 -26.12 -13.10
N CYS A 78 0.21 -25.19 -12.55
CA CYS A 78 0.04 -25.08 -11.10
C CYS A 78 -0.65 -26.32 -10.51
N ASP A 79 -1.68 -26.83 -11.17
CA ASP A 79 -2.40 -28.06 -10.74
C ASP A 79 -1.47 -29.31 -10.71
N GLN A 80 -0.32 -29.27 -11.38
CA GLN A 80 0.68 -30.33 -11.38
C GLN A 80 1.76 -30.16 -10.30
N ASN A 81 1.97 -28.95 -9.79
CA ASN A 81 3.10 -28.61 -8.91
C ASN A 81 2.68 -28.20 -7.50
N PHE A 82 1.39 -27.91 -7.28
CA PHE A 82 0.84 -27.52 -5.98
C PHE A 82 -0.33 -28.44 -5.62
N GLU A 83 -0.60 -28.62 -4.32
CA GLU A 83 -1.72 -29.45 -3.87
C GLU A 83 -3.05 -28.78 -4.20
N THR A 84 -3.11 -27.45 -4.07
CA THR A 84 -4.31 -26.66 -4.37
C THR A 84 -3.97 -25.34 -5.05
N ARG A 85 -4.94 -24.77 -5.79
CA ARG A 85 -4.78 -23.44 -6.37
C ARG A 85 -4.68 -22.33 -5.32
N SER A 86 -5.33 -22.48 -4.17
CA SER A 86 -5.18 -21.52 -3.05
C SER A 86 -3.78 -21.56 -2.43
N GLU A 87 -3.13 -22.72 -2.38
CA GLU A 87 -1.71 -22.82 -2.01
C GLU A 87 -0.81 -22.13 -3.05
N ALA A 88 -0.99 -22.45 -4.33
CA ALA A 88 -0.27 -21.78 -5.41
C ALA A 88 -0.46 -20.26 -5.35
N SER A 89 -1.70 -19.80 -5.13
CA SER A 89 -2.02 -18.37 -5.02
C SER A 89 -1.23 -17.70 -3.89
N ARG A 90 -1.17 -18.31 -2.71
CA ARG A 90 -0.34 -17.82 -1.60
C ARG A 90 1.14 -17.78 -1.96
N PHE A 91 1.66 -18.82 -2.60
CA PHE A 91 3.05 -18.85 -3.07
C PHE A 91 3.37 -17.68 -4.01
N PHE A 92 2.51 -17.40 -4.99
CA PHE A 92 2.71 -16.27 -5.90
C PHE A 92 2.57 -14.92 -5.18
N ALA A 93 1.67 -14.79 -4.20
CA ALA A 93 1.57 -13.58 -3.39
C ALA A 93 2.84 -13.36 -2.53
N GLU A 94 3.39 -14.41 -1.91
CA GLU A 94 4.65 -14.33 -1.16
C GLU A 94 5.81 -13.86 -2.04
N ARG A 95 5.94 -14.39 -3.27
CA ARG A 95 6.90 -13.90 -4.25
C ARG A 95 6.66 -12.42 -4.60
N GLY A 96 5.40 -12.01 -4.73
CA GLY A 96 5.06 -10.60 -4.97
C GLY A 96 5.58 -9.67 -3.87
N TRP A 97 5.46 -10.09 -2.61
CA TRP A 97 5.99 -9.35 -1.47
C TRP A 97 7.52 -9.27 -1.45
N GLU A 98 8.21 -10.34 -1.84
CA GLU A 98 9.67 -10.32 -2.00
C GLU A 98 10.08 -9.26 -3.04
N TYR A 99 9.42 -9.22 -4.20
CA TYR A 99 9.71 -8.21 -5.22
C TYR A 99 9.35 -6.77 -4.79
N ILE A 100 8.32 -6.58 -3.95
CA ILE A 100 8.08 -5.27 -3.31
C ILE A 100 9.30 -4.86 -2.47
N SER A 101 9.85 -5.77 -1.67
CA SER A 101 11.01 -5.48 -0.83
C SER A 101 12.29 -5.17 -1.61
N GLU A 102 12.38 -5.68 -2.84
CA GLU A 102 13.47 -5.40 -3.79
C GLU A 102 13.23 -4.14 -4.64
N GLY A 103 12.04 -3.52 -4.55
CA GLY A 103 11.64 -2.37 -5.35
C GLY A 103 11.21 -2.70 -6.79
N GLU A 104 11.08 -3.98 -7.13
CA GLU A 104 10.64 -4.44 -8.45
C GLU A 104 9.10 -4.45 -8.58
N LEU A 105 8.51 -3.26 -8.64
CA LEU A 105 7.04 -3.09 -8.58
C LEU A 105 6.29 -3.73 -9.75
N ASP A 106 6.88 -3.76 -10.93
CA ASP A 106 6.29 -4.39 -12.12
C ASP A 106 6.24 -5.92 -11.98
N THR A 107 7.35 -6.51 -11.52
CA THR A 107 7.44 -7.95 -11.23
C THR A 107 6.48 -8.33 -10.10
N ALA A 108 6.44 -7.53 -9.03
CA ALA A 108 5.50 -7.71 -7.93
C ALA A 108 4.05 -7.69 -8.40
N CYS A 109 3.67 -6.68 -9.21
CA CYS A 109 2.32 -6.57 -9.79
C CYS A 109 1.94 -7.85 -10.54
N TYR A 110 2.84 -8.34 -11.39
CA TYR A 110 2.60 -9.56 -12.15
C TYR A 110 2.42 -10.78 -11.24
N ARG A 111 3.21 -10.91 -10.17
CA ARG A 111 3.07 -12.01 -9.19
C ARG A 111 1.73 -11.96 -8.47
N PHE A 112 1.29 -10.79 -8.00
CA PHE A 112 -0.01 -10.66 -7.36
C PHE A 112 -1.18 -10.87 -8.33
N ASN A 113 -1.03 -10.46 -9.59
CA ASN A 113 -2.00 -10.78 -10.64
C ASN A 113 -2.13 -12.31 -10.80
N LEU A 114 -1.02 -13.05 -10.91
CA LEU A 114 -1.05 -14.52 -10.96
C LEU A 114 -1.71 -15.13 -9.72
N ALA A 115 -1.43 -14.59 -8.52
CA ALA A 115 -2.10 -15.02 -7.30
C ALA A 115 -3.63 -14.86 -7.40
N HIS A 116 -4.11 -13.72 -7.91
CA HIS A 116 -5.53 -13.49 -8.16
C HIS A 116 -6.13 -14.48 -9.18
N LEU A 117 -5.42 -14.79 -10.27
CA LEU A 117 -5.90 -15.76 -11.27
C LEU A 117 -6.04 -17.19 -10.71
N LEU A 118 -5.19 -17.54 -9.74
CA LEU A 118 -5.24 -18.84 -9.06
C LEU A 118 -6.37 -18.90 -8.03
N ASP A 119 -6.56 -17.82 -7.28
CA ASP A 119 -7.61 -17.69 -6.27
C ASP A 119 -8.11 -16.24 -6.20
N GLU A 120 -9.33 -16.02 -6.69
CA GLU A 120 -9.95 -14.70 -6.71
C GLU A 120 -10.32 -14.18 -5.31
N LYS A 121 -10.23 -15.02 -4.27
CA LYS A 121 -10.52 -14.66 -2.88
C LYS A 121 -9.27 -14.47 -2.04
N ASN A 122 -8.08 -14.57 -2.63
CA ASN A 122 -6.85 -14.32 -1.91
C ASN A 122 -6.71 -12.82 -1.58
N SER A 123 -6.91 -12.47 -0.31
CA SER A 123 -6.79 -11.09 0.19
C SER A 123 -5.39 -10.51 -0.03
N ASP A 124 -4.34 -11.30 0.14
CA ASP A 124 -2.95 -10.85 0.00
C ASP A 124 -2.63 -10.40 -1.43
N ALA A 125 -3.26 -11.00 -2.43
CA ALA A 125 -3.12 -10.57 -3.82
C ALA A 125 -3.61 -9.13 -4.01
N TYR A 126 -4.76 -8.79 -3.42
CA TYR A 126 -5.32 -7.44 -3.50
C TYR A 126 -4.59 -6.44 -2.60
N TRP A 127 -4.13 -6.90 -1.43
CA TRP A 127 -3.28 -6.08 -0.56
C TRP A 127 -1.99 -5.68 -1.28
N GLY A 128 -1.27 -6.65 -1.85
CA GLY A 128 -0.06 -6.43 -2.61
C GLY A 128 -0.25 -5.52 -3.82
N LEU A 129 -1.32 -5.73 -4.60
CA LEU A 129 -1.66 -4.84 -5.72
C LEU A 129 -1.94 -3.41 -5.24
N GLY A 130 -2.60 -3.22 -4.09
CA GLY A 130 -2.83 -1.90 -3.52
C GLY A 130 -1.54 -1.20 -3.11
N VAL A 131 -0.60 -1.94 -2.52
CA VAL A 131 0.76 -1.44 -2.21
C VAL A 131 1.50 -1.03 -3.47
N VAL A 132 1.50 -1.87 -4.52
CA VAL A 132 2.11 -1.55 -5.82
C VAL A 132 1.54 -0.24 -6.37
N CYS A 133 0.22 -0.09 -6.40
CA CYS A 133 -0.44 1.12 -6.90
C CYS A 133 0.00 2.36 -6.14
N HIS A 134 0.02 2.27 -4.80
CA HIS A 134 0.42 3.40 -3.97
C HIS A 134 1.87 3.81 -4.23
N GLN A 135 2.80 2.85 -4.28
CA GLN A 135 4.21 3.13 -4.54
C GLN A 135 4.46 3.71 -5.94
N LYS A 136 3.57 3.41 -6.89
CA LYS A 136 3.54 4.05 -8.22
C LYS A 136 2.82 5.40 -8.26
N GLY A 137 2.32 5.88 -7.13
CA GLY A 137 1.62 7.17 -7.01
C GLY A 137 0.14 7.15 -7.37
N ASP A 138 -0.46 5.98 -7.63
CA ASP A 138 -1.89 5.84 -7.93
C ASP A 138 -2.68 5.50 -6.66
N GLY A 139 -2.96 6.54 -5.86
CA GLY A 139 -3.75 6.40 -4.63
C GLY A 139 -5.17 5.91 -4.87
N SER A 140 -5.78 6.25 -6.01
CA SER A 140 -7.15 5.83 -6.34
C SER A 140 -7.25 4.32 -6.57
N GLN A 141 -6.30 3.76 -7.33
CA GLN A 141 -6.20 2.33 -7.56
C GLN A 141 -5.76 1.59 -6.30
N ALA A 142 -4.91 2.21 -5.47
CA ALA A 142 -4.51 1.63 -4.20
C ALA A 142 -5.71 1.42 -3.27
N ILE A 143 -6.55 2.45 -3.08
CA ILE A 143 -7.78 2.34 -2.29
C ILE A 143 -8.68 1.24 -2.85
N ARG A 144 -8.87 1.20 -4.18
CA ARG A 144 -9.71 0.20 -4.84
C ARG A 144 -9.24 -1.23 -4.57
N MET A 145 -7.94 -1.49 -4.69
CA MET A 145 -7.37 -2.83 -4.46
C MET A 145 -7.39 -3.20 -2.98
N LEU A 146 -6.96 -2.32 -2.07
CA LEU A 146 -7.00 -2.62 -0.63
C LEU A 146 -8.44 -2.85 -0.13
N SER A 147 -9.41 -2.09 -0.63
CA SER A 147 -10.84 -2.29 -0.31
C SER A 147 -11.33 -3.67 -0.73
N LYS A 148 -10.86 -4.17 -1.88
CA LYS A 148 -11.16 -5.53 -2.34
C LYS A 148 -10.48 -6.59 -1.47
N GLY A 149 -9.26 -6.35 -0.99
CA GLY A 149 -8.63 -7.20 0.01
C GLY A 149 -9.45 -7.29 1.31
N VAL A 150 -9.85 -6.14 1.85
CA VAL A 150 -10.68 -6.07 3.08
C VAL A 150 -12.01 -6.81 2.93
N LEU A 151 -12.58 -6.84 1.72
CA LEU A 151 -13.80 -7.60 1.43
C LEU A 151 -13.59 -9.12 1.63
N TYR A 152 -12.41 -9.65 1.28
CA TYR A 152 -12.11 -11.08 1.38
C TYR A 152 -11.50 -11.48 2.73
N ASP A 153 -10.65 -10.64 3.31
CA ASP A 153 -10.20 -10.79 4.69
C ASP A 153 -10.39 -9.49 5.44
N SER A 154 -11.50 -9.48 6.17
CA SER A 154 -11.93 -8.34 6.96
C SER A 154 -11.34 -8.36 8.39
N SER A 155 -10.54 -9.38 8.72
CA SER A 155 -9.90 -9.56 10.02
C SER A 155 -8.40 -9.26 10.02
N ASN A 156 -7.81 -8.93 8.88
CA ASN A 156 -6.41 -8.53 8.78
C ASN A 156 -6.22 -7.07 9.26
N SER A 157 -5.77 -6.89 10.50
CA SER A 157 -5.54 -5.56 11.12
C SER A 157 -4.56 -4.70 10.34
N ILE A 158 -3.48 -5.28 9.79
CA ILE A 158 -2.47 -4.54 9.03
C ILE A 158 -3.07 -4.00 7.72
N LEU A 159 -3.85 -4.82 7.02
CA LEU A 159 -4.55 -4.37 5.80
C LEU A 159 -5.56 -3.26 6.08
N LEU A 160 -6.29 -3.33 7.21
CA LEU A 160 -7.20 -2.27 7.63
C LEU A 160 -6.45 -0.96 7.92
N ASP A 161 -5.32 -1.05 8.61
CA ASP A 161 -4.44 0.08 8.91
C ASP A 161 -3.86 0.73 7.64
N ASP A 162 -3.51 -0.07 6.64
CA ASP A 162 -2.99 0.41 5.36
C ASP A 162 -4.06 1.12 4.55
N LEU A 163 -5.27 0.55 4.46
CA LEU A 163 -6.40 1.21 3.79
C LEU A 163 -6.80 2.51 4.51
N ALA A 164 -6.80 2.52 5.84
CA ALA A 164 -7.06 3.73 6.62
C ALA A 164 -6.02 4.84 6.33
N THR A 165 -4.77 4.46 6.11
CA THR A 165 -3.69 5.41 5.76
C THR A 165 -3.96 6.08 4.43
N LEU A 166 -4.44 5.33 3.43
CA LEU A 166 -4.82 5.90 2.14
C LEU A 166 -5.97 6.89 2.28
N TYR A 167 -6.98 6.57 3.09
CA TYR A 167 -8.09 7.48 3.36
C TYR A 167 -7.67 8.75 4.12
N ILE A 168 -6.75 8.64 5.10
CA ILE A 168 -6.15 9.82 5.76
C ILE A 168 -5.42 10.70 4.74
N GLY A 169 -4.61 10.09 3.87
CA GLY A 169 -3.90 10.81 2.80
C GLY A 169 -4.85 11.46 1.80
N GLN A 170 -5.97 10.81 1.48
CA GLN A 170 -7.01 11.37 0.62
C GLN A 170 -7.71 12.55 1.29
N PHE A 171 -8.11 12.43 2.55
CA PHE A 171 -8.66 13.54 3.33
C PHE A 171 -7.72 14.75 3.34
N GLN A 172 -6.41 14.53 3.53
CA GLN A 172 -5.45 15.63 3.56
C GLN A 172 -5.43 16.42 2.24
N GLN A 173 -5.68 15.76 1.11
CA GLN A 173 -5.74 16.36 -0.23
C GLN A 173 -7.10 16.99 -0.54
N THR A 174 -8.20 16.30 -0.24
CA THR A 174 -9.56 16.67 -0.67
C THR A 174 -10.31 17.50 0.37
N LYS A 175 -9.92 17.38 1.65
CA LYS A 175 -10.65 17.84 2.84
C LYS A 175 -12.07 17.25 2.95
N ASN A 176 -12.35 16.13 2.30
CA ASN A 176 -13.64 15.44 2.39
C ASN A 176 -13.73 14.63 3.69
N SER A 177 -14.61 15.05 4.60
CA SER A 177 -14.78 14.39 5.90
C SER A 177 -15.19 12.92 5.84
N GLU A 178 -15.78 12.47 4.72
CA GLU A 178 -16.12 11.06 4.53
C GLU A 178 -14.88 10.17 4.49
N ASP A 179 -13.79 10.64 3.86
CA ASP A 179 -12.53 9.89 3.82
C ASP A 179 -12.01 9.66 5.25
N LEU A 180 -12.10 10.69 6.10
CA LEU A 180 -11.68 10.59 7.49
C LEU A 180 -12.61 9.67 8.31
N ASN A 181 -13.92 9.67 8.05
CA ASN A 181 -14.86 8.72 8.68
C ASN A 181 -14.56 7.26 8.31
N GLN A 182 -14.19 7.00 7.05
CA GLN A 182 -13.75 5.67 6.60
C GLN A 182 -12.48 5.23 7.33
N ALA A 183 -11.48 6.12 7.44
CA ALA A 183 -10.26 5.83 8.20
C ALA A 183 -10.56 5.46 9.66
N PHE A 184 -11.43 6.20 10.36
CA PHE A 184 -11.84 5.86 11.72
C PHE A 184 -12.54 4.50 11.83
N THR A 185 -13.43 4.19 10.89
CA THR A 185 -14.15 2.91 10.88
C THR A 185 -13.16 1.75 10.78
N LEU A 186 -12.18 1.86 9.88
CA LEU A 186 -11.15 0.85 9.68
C LEU A 186 -10.20 0.74 10.88
N LEU A 187 -9.72 1.86 11.42
CA LEU A 187 -8.79 1.88 12.55
C LEU A 187 -9.42 1.37 13.85
N ASN A 188 -10.68 1.72 14.13
CA ASN A 188 -11.38 1.20 15.30
C ASN A 188 -11.59 -0.31 15.20
N ARG A 189 -11.88 -0.80 13.99
CA ARG A 189 -11.95 -2.24 13.73
C ARG A 189 -10.60 -2.91 13.92
N SER A 190 -9.53 -2.33 13.37
CA SER A 190 -8.16 -2.80 13.53
C SER A 190 -7.76 -2.88 15.01
N ALA A 191 -8.04 -1.83 15.79
CA ALA A 191 -7.76 -1.77 17.24
C ALA A 191 -8.57 -2.77 18.07
N THR A 192 -9.72 -3.25 17.55
CA THR A 192 -10.51 -4.31 18.17
C THR A 192 -9.94 -5.69 17.87
N ILE A 193 -9.37 -5.88 16.68
CA ILE A 193 -8.77 -7.14 16.23
C ILE A 193 -7.40 -7.35 16.90
N ASP A 194 -6.55 -6.32 16.86
CA ASP A 194 -5.20 -6.34 17.41
C ASP A 194 -5.00 -5.16 18.35
N THR A 195 -5.19 -5.42 19.64
CA THR A 195 -5.02 -4.42 20.69
C THR A 195 -3.56 -4.08 20.98
N THR A 196 -2.61 -4.78 20.34
CA THR A 196 -1.17 -4.66 20.58
C THR A 196 -0.43 -3.97 19.43
N ASN A 197 -1.14 -3.54 18.39
CA ASN A 197 -0.56 -2.79 17.28
C ASN A 197 -0.50 -1.28 17.62
N GLY A 198 0.68 -0.80 18.05
CA GLY A 198 0.91 0.62 18.32
C GLY A 198 0.66 1.52 17.10
N THR A 199 0.91 1.02 15.89
CA THR A 199 0.69 1.77 14.63
C THR A 199 -0.77 2.16 14.45
N THR A 200 -1.71 1.29 14.83
CA THR A 200 -3.14 1.60 14.78
C THR A 200 -3.47 2.81 15.66
N PHE A 201 -2.90 2.86 16.87
CA PHE A 201 -3.12 3.98 17.80
C PHE A 201 -2.41 5.26 17.36
N MET A 202 -1.22 5.18 16.73
CA MET A 202 -0.62 6.35 16.06
C MET A 202 -1.53 6.92 14.97
N LYS A 203 -2.08 6.06 14.12
CA LYS A 203 -2.97 6.47 13.03
C LYS A 203 -4.29 7.05 13.56
N LEU A 204 -4.84 6.51 14.65
CA LEU A 204 -6.00 7.09 15.34
C LEU A 204 -5.67 8.48 15.91
N ALA A 205 -4.51 8.64 16.54
CA ALA A 205 -4.07 9.93 17.06
C ALA A 205 -3.98 10.98 15.94
N LEU A 206 -3.39 10.61 14.80
CA LEU A 206 -3.32 11.46 13.61
C LEU A 206 -4.70 11.78 13.04
N ALA A 207 -5.60 10.80 12.95
CA ALA A 207 -6.94 11.01 12.44
C ALA A 207 -7.76 11.97 13.34
N GLU A 208 -7.61 11.90 14.68
CA GLU A 208 -8.26 12.82 15.61
C GLU A 208 -7.67 14.22 15.55
N TYR A 209 -6.34 14.32 15.40
CA TYR A 209 -5.68 15.61 15.14
C TYR A 209 -6.25 16.29 13.90
N LEU A 210 -6.48 15.53 12.81
CA LEU A 210 -7.06 16.03 11.57
C LEU A 210 -8.54 16.46 11.70
N ARG A 211 -9.26 15.99 12.74
CA ARG A 211 -10.60 16.48 13.12
C ARG A 211 -10.56 17.66 14.10
N ASN A 212 -9.36 18.12 14.50
CA ASN A 212 -9.11 19.07 15.58
C ASN A 212 -9.57 18.59 16.97
N ASP A 213 -9.71 17.27 17.17
CA ASP A 213 -9.96 16.68 18.50
C ASP A 213 -8.61 16.35 19.16
N PHE A 214 -7.93 17.40 19.63
CA PHE A 214 -6.58 17.29 20.19
C PHE A 214 -6.54 16.50 21.50
N ASP A 215 -7.64 16.45 22.26
CA ASP A 215 -7.73 15.66 23.49
C ASP A 215 -7.66 14.16 23.19
N LYS A 216 -8.49 13.68 22.25
CA LYS A 216 -8.41 12.27 21.83
C LYS A 216 -7.13 11.96 21.08
N SER A 217 -6.59 12.92 20.34
CA SER A 217 -5.28 12.77 19.70
C SER A 217 -4.20 12.45 20.73
N TRP A 218 -4.13 13.19 21.83
CA TRP A 218 -3.23 12.89 22.95
C TRP A 218 -3.54 11.55 23.60
N GLU A 219 -4.80 11.22 23.82
CA GLU A 219 -5.21 9.93 24.40
C GLU A 219 -4.66 8.75 23.60
N TYR A 220 -4.87 8.74 22.28
CA TYR A 220 -4.38 7.67 21.42
C TYR A 220 -2.85 7.66 21.27
N LEU A 221 -2.20 8.83 21.28
CA LEU A 221 -0.74 8.92 21.25
C LEU A 221 -0.11 8.35 22.53
N HIS A 222 -0.70 8.62 23.70
CA HIS A 222 -0.28 8.00 24.96
C HIS A 222 -0.50 6.49 24.95
N LYS A 223 -1.63 6.03 24.41
CA LYS A 223 -1.90 4.60 24.26
C LYS A 223 -0.89 3.94 23.33
N CYS A 224 -0.56 4.58 22.20
CA CYS A 224 0.51 4.12 21.34
C CYS A 224 1.81 3.97 22.11
N ARG A 225 2.25 5.00 22.83
CA ARG A 225 3.50 4.98 23.61
C ARG A 225 3.54 3.82 24.61
N GLN A 226 2.41 3.50 25.25
CA GLN A 226 2.34 2.37 26.20
C GLN A 226 2.52 1.01 25.52
N ILE A 227 2.07 0.89 24.27
CA ILE A 227 2.11 -0.35 23.50
C ILE A 227 3.47 -0.51 22.80
N ASP A 228 3.87 0.48 22.01
CA ASP A 228 5.10 0.48 21.25
C ASP A 228 5.64 1.91 21.10
N VAL A 229 6.79 2.16 21.74
CA VAL A 229 7.47 3.45 21.68
C VAL A 229 8.21 3.68 20.35
N GLN A 230 8.50 2.62 19.59
CA GLN A 230 9.31 2.71 18.37
C GLN A 230 8.53 3.26 17.18
N VAL A 231 7.20 3.17 17.21
CA VAL A 231 6.32 3.70 16.15
C VAL A 231 5.97 5.17 16.34
N LEU A 232 6.42 5.81 17.43
CA LEU A 232 6.15 7.21 17.69
C LEU A 232 6.78 8.11 16.62
N ASP A 233 5.97 9.02 16.08
CA ASP A 233 6.42 10.08 15.18
C ASP A 233 6.64 11.38 15.96
N PHE A 234 7.90 11.71 16.23
CA PHE A 234 8.27 12.91 16.98
C PHE A 234 7.87 14.21 16.28
N ASN A 235 7.82 14.24 14.94
CA ASN A 235 7.36 15.44 14.23
C ASN A 235 5.87 15.65 14.48
N PHE A 236 5.07 14.58 14.46
CA PHE A 236 3.66 14.65 14.79
C PHE A 236 3.45 15.05 16.26
N ILE A 237 4.24 14.51 17.20
CA ILE A 237 4.18 14.88 18.62
C ILE A 237 4.40 16.39 18.80
N GLU A 238 5.41 16.97 18.13
CA GLU A 238 5.67 18.40 18.17
C GLU A 238 4.52 19.23 17.57
N GLN A 239 3.94 18.77 16.46
CA GLN A 239 2.77 19.42 15.85
C GLN A 239 1.58 19.42 16.81
N LEU A 240 1.27 18.29 17.43
CA LEU A 240 0.17 18.19 18.39
C LEU A 240 0.44 19.08 19.62
N ALA A 241 1.67 19.09 20.15
CA ALA A 241 2.07 19.96 21.25
C ALA A 241 1.98 21.46 20.93
N SER A 242 2.15 21.85 19.66
CA SER A 242 1.95 23.23 19.21
C SER A 242 0.47 23.65 19.23
N GLN A 243 -0.46 22.70 19.08
CA GLN A 243 -1.91 22.95 19.11
C GLN A 243 -2.47 22.88 20.53
N LYS A 244 -2.02 21.91 21.33
CA LYS A 244 -2.49 21.68 22.69
C LYS A 244 -1.41 21.02 23.53
N ALA A 245 -1.16 21.54 24.73
CA ALA A 245 -0.19 20.96 25.67
C ALA A 245 -0.54 19.51 26.02
N ASP A 246 0.49 18.68 26.21
CA ASP A 246 0.33 17.29 26.64
C ASP A 246 -0.30 17.23 28.05
N PRO A 247 -1.50 16.63 28.20
CA PRO A 247 -2.20 16.56 29.50
C PRO A 247 -1.45 15.76 30.57
N HIS A 248 -0.54 14.85 30.18
CA HIS A 248 0.27 14.06 31.12
C HIS A 248 1.70 14.59 31.26
N GLY A 249 2.08 15.59 30.45
CA GLY A 249 3.42 16.19 30.45
C GLY A 249 4.57 15.23 30.12
N VAL A 250 4.29 14.08 29.52
CA VAL A 250 5.26 13.03 29.16
C VAL A 250 6.16 13.49 28.02
N PHE A 251 5.63 14.28 27.09
CA PHE A 251 6.33 14.75 25.89
C PHE A 251 6.82 16.21 26.00
N ASN A 252 6.77 16.80 27.19
CA ASN A 252 7.27 18.15 27.39
C ASN A 252 8.81 18.16 27.23
N LYS A 253 9.30 18.80 26.16
CA LYS A 253 10.71 19.23 26.09
C LYS A 253 10.97 20.17 27.26
N GLY A 254 12.04 19.90 28.01
CA GLY A 254 12.47 20.66 29.18
C GLY A 254 12.31 22.17 28.98
N LYS A 255 11.35 22.74 29.71
CA LYS A 255 11.37 24.14 30.12
C LYS A 255 11.83 24.15 31.57
N GLU A 256 13.12 23.94 31.77
CA GLU A 256 13.86 24.46 32.92
C GLU A 256 15.00 25.33 32.37
#